data_AF-A0A8H6R3F9-F1
#
_entry.id   AF-A0A8H6R3F9-F1
#
_cell.length_a   1.000
_cell.length_b   1.000
_cell.length_c   1.000
_cell.angle_alpha   90.00
_cell.angle_beta   90.00
_cell.angle_gamma   90.00
#
_symmetry.space_group_name_H-M   'P 1'
#
loop_
_entity.id
_entity.type
_entity.pdbx_description
1 polymer ?
#
loop_
_entity_poly.entity_id
_entity_poly.type
_entity_poly.pdbx_seq_one_letter_code
_entity_poly.pdbx_strand_id
1 'polypeptide(L)'
;MAPPEIHSTFSVTSGSLCFGDLAEICKGASNAIQPFPNVRPRVGGTVKAHKIEYNVAAENGNWNVYQLIDRERGGVSGWFICHSTTVDDPGREIDKILRVSGSPYEPDSGSKMNNDKTAAEGIFVINRYDWISSSRNFNMDENDLQSQEGPFDANMYGSAAGLIDHGQAISQVDAWRSQNLRPAREAIIADSGIWMIIPHDEYHYGRFGFNDDHTAARSFLFFATNTYFTQTSFRGEDQETFRKKESHEERFARRLREGYDFSGLEELNERCGPLTQEEENAGILRFYPLRPPEEKWLGPYDKTEHLFPPKEFIFLLHQGPILHPPSFSTCVEIDRPGRGLRFVEQFKEQVCDLINEMTLSYLESVVLGVLRSQMTLPTGLVSSPATAATSFAAALFPRHQDQDLRRTGDFMLYEYFLNALPMEGFETAGVAEKIETFFNSRLGEDEIKVGEREKEIMKKLSYVMVLLVMLLLDDSALCARGCNRDAIVPWDVRIKVSGGDRWMFEMFQYSRVFWKGQSS
;
A
#
# COMPACT_ATOMS: atom_id res chain seq x y z
N MET A 1 17.70 -32.34 -13.35
CA MET A 1 16.35 -32.19 -12.75
C MET A 1 15.36 -32.85 -13.68
N ALA A 2 14.33 -33.51 -13.15
CA ALA A 2 13.26 -34.03 -13.99
C ALA A 2 12.44 -32.84 -14.52
N PRO A 3 11.98 -32.87 -15.78
CA PRO A 3 11.09 -31.84 -16.31
C PRO A 3 9.73 -31.90 -15.60
N PRO A 4 8.97 -30.78 -15.57
CA PRO A 4 7.66 -30.74 -14.94
C PRO A 4 6.68 -31.69 -15.64
N GLU A 5 5.79 -32.30 -14.86
CA GLU A 5 4.79 -33.25 -15.37
C GLU A 5 3.66 -32.51 -16.11
N ILE A 6 3.47 -32.84 -17.39
CA ILE A 6 2.31 -32.38 -18.15
C ILE A 6 1.09 -33.16 -17.67
N HIS A 7 0.13 -32.46 -17.06
CA HIS A 7 -1.12 -33.03 -16.60
C HIS A 7 -2.05 -33.38 -17.76
N SER A 8 -2.18 -32.46 -18.73
CA SER A 8 -3.04 -32.62 -19.91
C SER A 8 -2.62 -31.65 -21.01
N THR A 9 -3.14 -31.86 -22.22
CA THR A 9 -2.93 -30.98 -23.37
C THR A 9 -4.28 -30.74 -24.06
N PHE A 10 -4.53 -29.51 -24.51
CA PHE A 10 -5.68 -29.17 -25.35
C PHE A 10 -5.26 -28.33 -26.55
N SER A 11 -6.12 -28.21 -27.56
CA SER A 11 -5.83 -27.52 -28.82
C SER A 11 -6.57 -26.19 -28.94
N VAL A 12 -5.86 -25.15 -29.36
CA VAL A 12 -6.41 -23.85 -29.77
C VAL A 12 -6.33 -23.73 -31.28
N THR A 13 -7.47 -23.49 -31.93
CA THR A 13 -7.58 -23.42 -33.39
C THR A 13 -8.15 -22.10 -33.88
N SER A 14 -8.87 -21.39 -33.02
CA SER A 14 -9.55 -20.13 -33.32
C SER A 14 -8.64 -18.89 -33.22
N GLY A 15 -7.39 -19.05 -32.77
CA GLY A 15 -6.46 -17.95 -32.49
C GLY A 15 -6.83 -17.13 -31.25
N SER A 16 -7.69 -17.68 -30.38
CA SER A 16 -8.22 -16.98 -29.22
C SER A 16 -8.70 -17.94 -28.14
N LEU A 17 -8.64 -17.48 -26.88
CA LEU A 17 -9.09 -18.21 -25.71
C LEU A 17 -10.20 -17.42 -25.00
N CYS A 18 -11.25 -18.11 -24.56
CA CYS A 18 -12.22 -17.60 -23.58
C CYS A 18 -11.87 -18.11 -22.18
N PHE A 19 -12.13 -17.31 -21.15
CA PHE A 19 -11.79 -17.65 -19.77
C PHE A 19 -12.83 -17.14 -18.77
N GLY A 20 -12.85 -17.73 -17.58
CA GLY A 20 -13.75 -17.33 -16.50
C GLY A 20 -14.70 -18.43 -16.06
N ASP A 21 -15.77 -18.03 -15.38
CA ASP A 21 -16.90 -18.92 -15.13
C ASP A 21 -17.67 -19.23 -16.43
N LEU A 22 -18.72 -20.06 -16.34
CA LEU A 22 -19.50 -20.44 -17.52
C LEU A 22 -20.16 -19.24 -18.21
N ALA A 23 -20.64 -18.24 -17.45
CA ALA A 23 -21.30 -17.06 -18.01
C ALA A 23 -20.29 -16.11 -18.67
N GLU A 24 -19.12 -15.97 -18.08
CA GLU A 24 -17.99 -15.21 -18.58
C GLU A 24 -17.44 -15.80 -19.87
N ILE A 25 -17.28 -17.13 -19.95
CA ILE A 25 -16.88 -17.82 -21.18
C ILE A 25 -17.91 -17.57 -22.29
N CYS A 26 -19.21 -17.67 -21.99
CA CYS A 26 -20.26 -17.37 -22.97
C CYS A 26 -20.22 -15.91 -23.43
N LYS A 27 -19.98 -14.97 -22.51
CA LYS A 27 -19.82 -13.55 -22.84
C LYS A 27 -18.58 -13.33 -23.72
N GLY A 28 -17.46 -13.94 -23.36
CA GLY A 28 -16.21 -13.91 -24.12
C GLY A 28 -16.38 -14.40 -25.56
N ALA A 29 -17.08 -15.52 -25.74
CA ALA A 29 -17.36 -16.11 -27.04
C ALA A 29 -18.31 -15.27 -27.92
N SER A 30 -19.13 -14.42 -27.29
CA SER A 30 -20.09 -13.54 -27.96
C SER A 30 -19.49 -12.18 -28.34
N ASN A 31 -18.32 -11.86 -27.79
CA ASN A 31 -17.63 -10.60 -27.99
C ASN A 31 -16.57 -10.71 -29.10
N ALA A 32 -16.18 -9.57 -29.66
CA ALA A 32 -15.01 -9.52 -30.53
C ALA A 32 -13.75 -9.92 -29.73
N ILE A 33 -12.81 -10.59 -30.41
CA ILE A 33 -11.53 -10.98 -29.81
C ILE A 33 -10.78 -9.72 -29.40
N GLN A 34 -10.45 -9.60 -28.12
CA GLN A 34 -9.67 -8.48 -27.62
C GLN A 34 -8.19 -8.66 -28.01
N PRO A 35 -7.54 -7.61 -28.56
CA PRO A 35 -6.08 -7.57 -28.68
C PRO A 35 -5.45 -7.47 -27.28
N PHE A 36 -4.12 -7.31 -27.19
CA PHE A 36 -3.45 -7.15 -25.90
C PHE A 36 -4.15 -6.08 -25.03
N PRO A 37 -4.69 -6.47 -23.85
CA PRO A 37 -5.52 -5.55 -23.09
C PRO A 37 -4.65 -4.57 -22.30
N ASN A 38 -4.52 -3.33 -22.79
CA ASN A 38 -3.98 -2.23 -22.00
C ASN A 38 -5.10 -1.51 -21.23
N VAL A 39 -5.90 -2.29 -20.50
CA VAL A 39 -7.06 -1.78 -19.77
C VAL A 39 -6.59 -1.26 -18.42
N ARG A 40 -6.69 0.04 -18.19
CA ARG A 40 -6.48 0.60 -16.84
C ARG A 40 -7.63 0.21 -15.91
N PRO A 41 -7.35 -0.07 -14.64
CA PRO A 41 -8.40 -0.39 -13.68
C PRO A 41 -9.34 0.80 -13.55
N ARG A 42 -10.65 0.54 -13.57
CA ARG A 42 -11.69 1.52 -13.25
C ARG A 42 -12.06 1.36 -11.78
N VAL A 43 -12.40 2.47 -11.15
CA VAL A 43 -12.88 2.45 -9.77
C VAL A 43 -14.41 2.47 -9.77
N GLY A 44 -15.02 1.60 -8.98
CA GLY A 44 -16.46 1.57 -8.73
C GLY A 44 -16.73 1.34 -7.25
N GLY A 45 -17.31 2.34 -6.58
CA GLY A 45 -17.54 2.28 -5.13
C GLY A 45 -16.25 2.05 -4.34
N THR A 46 -16.17 0.96 -3.58
CA THR A 46 -14.99 0.57 -2.77
C THR A 46 -14.03 -0.39 -3.50
N VAL A 47 -14.28 -0.68 -4.78
CA VAL A 47 -13.56 -1.71 -5.55
C VAL A 47 -12.90 -1.13 -6.78
N LYS A 48 -11.70 -1.63 -7.11
CA LYS A 48 -11.01 -1.39 -8.39
C LYS A 48 -11.09 -2.67 -9.23
N ALA A 49 -11.61 -2.55 -10.45
CA ALA A 49 -11.75 -3.65 -11.40
C ALA A 49 -11.47 -3.19 -12.83
N HIS A 50 -10.96 -4.08 -13.67
CA HIS A 50 -10.76 -3.83 -15.09
C HIS A 50 -12.04 -4.13 -15.86
N LYS A 51 -12.27 -3.39 -16.95
CA LYS A 51 -13.31 -3.77 -17.91
C LYS A 51 -12.75 -4.87 -18.83
N ILE A 52 -13.16 -6.11 -18.60
CA ILE A 52 -12.67 -7.29 -19.33
C ILE A 52 -13.77 -7.89 -20.21
N GLU A 53 -13.38 -8.35 -21.41
CA GLU A 53 -14.30 -8.97 -22.38
C GLU A 53 -14.36 -10.51 -22.27
N TYR A 54 -13.52 -11.12 -21.41
CA TYR A 54 -13.44 -12.55 -21.09
C TYR A 54 -12.99 -13.46 -22.25
N ASN A 55 -12.31 -12.87 -23.23
CA ASN A 55 -11.55 -13.58 -24.26
C ASN A 55 -10.16 -12.94 -24.42
N VAL A 56 -9.21 -13.55 -25.12
CA VAL A 56 -7.91 -12.94 -25.51
C VAL A 56 -7.40 -13.58 -26.79
N ALA A 57 -6.74 -12.81 -27.66
CA ALA A 57 -5.93 -13.39 -28.74
C ALA A 57 -4.87 -14.35 -28.17
N ALA A 58 -4.68 -15.52 -28.80
CA ALA A 58 -3.84 -16.60 -28.29
C ALA A 58 -3.11 -17.36 -29.41
N GLU A 59 -1.96 -17.93 -29.09
CA GLU A 59 -1.19 -18.78 -30.00
C GLU A 59 -2.00 -20.02 -30.42
N ASN A 60 -2.03 -20.29 -31.72
CA ASN A 60 -2.67 -21.48 -32.28
C ASN A 60 -1.78 -22.71 -32.11
N GLY A 61 -2.38 -23.82 -31.70
CA GLY A 61 -1.69 -25.09 -31.52
C GLY A 61 -2.02 -25.75 -30.19
N ASN A 62 -1.11 -26.62 -29.74
CA ASN A 62 -1.30 -27.40 -28.52
C ASN A 62 -0.83 -26.61 -27.30
N TRP A 63 -1.62 -26.63 -26.23
CA TRP A 63 -1.32 -26.00 -24.95
C TRP A 63 -1.19 -27.06 -23.86
N ASN A 64 -0.04 -27.08 -23.19
CA ASN A 64 0.24 -27.98 -22.08
C ASN A 64 -0.25 -27.37 -20.78
N VAL A 65 -0.88 -28.20 -19.94
CA VAL A 65 -1.38 -27.86 -18.63
C VAL A 65 -0.50 -28.50 -17.57
N TYR A 66 -0.08 -27.70 -16.59
CA TYR A 66 0.73 -28.11 -15.45
C TYR A 66 -0.01 -27.79 -14.15
N GLN A 67 0.04 -28.74 -13.22
CA GLN A 67 -0.42 -28.51 -11.85
C GLN A 67 0.67 -27.85 -11.03
N LEU A 68 0.29 -26.83 -10.27
CA LEU A 68 1.15 -26.19 -9.28
C LEU A 68 0.80 -26.74 -7.90
N ILE A 69 1.79 -27.31 -7.21
CA ILE A 69 1.63 -28.00 -5.94
C ILE A 69 2.20 -27.16 -4.81
N ASP A 70 1.40 -26.90 -3.78
CA ASP A 70 1.90 -26.39 -2.50
C ASP A 70 2.66 -27.53 -1.80
N ARG A 71 3.97 -27.35 -1.60
CA ARG A 71 4.83 -28.38 -1.01
C ARG A 71 4.61 -28.56 0.49
N GLU A 72 4.11 -27.55 1.19
CA GLU A 72 3.82 -27.65 2.61
C GLU A 72 2.46 -28.32 2.86
N ARG A 73 1.46 -28.03 2.00
CA ARG A 73 0.09 -28.58 2.13
C ARG A 73 -0.16 -29.86 1.33
N GLY A 74 0.67 -30.14 0.31
CA GLY A 74 0.58 -31.32 -0.56
C GLY A 74 -0.56 -31.29 -1.59
N GLY A 75 -1.20 -30.13 -1.80
CA GLY A 75 -2.38 -29.97 -2.67
C GLY A 75 -2.12 -29.07 -3.87
N VAL A 76 -3.04 -29.10 -4.84
CA VAL A 76 -3.04 -28.15 -5.97
C VAL A 76 -3.33 -26.76 -5.43
N SER A 77 -2.39 -25.83 -5.61
CA SER A 77 -2.55 -24.42 -5.25
C SER A 77 -2.75 -23.53 -6.48
N GLY A 78 -2.51 -24.03 -7.68
CA GLY A 78 -2.69 -23.27 -8.90
C GLY A 78 -2.47 -24.12 -10.15
N TRP A 79 -2.62 -23.47 -11.29
CA TRP A 79 -2.50 -24.07 -12.61
C TRP A 79 -1.68 -23.16 -13.51
N PHE A 80 -0.77 -23.75 -14.28
CA PHE A 80 -0.04 -23.04 -15.31
C PHE A 80 -0.26 -23.72 -16.64
N ILE A 81 -0.61 -22.94 -17.65
CA ILE A 81 -0.92 -23.43 -18.99
C ILE A 81 -0.06 -22.64 -19.96
N CYS A 82 0.61 -23.31 -20.88
CA CYS A 82 1.42 -22.63 -21.88
C CYS A 82 1.41 -23.35 -23.22
N HIS A 83 1.63 -22.58 -24.28
CA HIS A 83 1.72 -23.11 -25.63
C HIS A 83 2.97 -24.00 -25.78
N SER A 84 2.77 -25.21 -26.30
CA SER A 84 3.75 -26.30 -26.27
C SER A 84 5.01 -26.10 -27.11
N THR A 85 4.97 -25.20 -28.11
CA THR A 85 6.10 -24.99 -29.03
C THR A 85 6.71 -23.60 -28.94
N THR A 86 5.99 -22.61 -28.42
CA THR A 86 6.52 -21.24 -28.27
C THR A 86 7.02 -20.96 -26.85
N VAL A 87 6.70 -21.83 -25.89
CA VAL A 87 7.25 -21.79 -24.53
C VAL A 87 8.13 -23.02 -24.34
N ASP A 88 9.43 -22.84 -24.53
CA ASP A 88 10.43 -23.91 -24.40
C ASP A 88 10.62 -24.38 -22.94
N ASP A 89 10.52 -23.43 -22.00
CA ASP A 89 10.74 -23.65 -20.57
C ASP A 89 9.58 -23.03 -19.78
N PRO A 90 8.65 -23.85 -19.26
CA PRO A 90 7.51 -23.35 -18.50
C PRO A 90 7.94 -22.66 -17.19
N GLY A 91 9.09 -23.04 -16.60
CA GLY A 91 9.66 -22.40 -15.42
C GLY A 91 10.12 -20.97 -15.70
N ARG A 92 10.80 -20.74 -16.83
CA ARG A 92 11.18 -19.37 -17.22
C ARG A 92 9.99 -18.48 -17.53
N GLU A 93 8.94 -19.03 -18.12
CA GLU A 93 7.75 -18.25 -18.47
C GLU A 93 6.94 -17.87 -17.22
N ILE A 94 6.79 -18.78 -16.24
CA ILE A 94 6.16 -18.42 -14.96
C ILE A 94 7.03 -17.41 -14.19
N ASP A 95 8.36 -17.54 -14.21
CA ASP A 95 9.27 -16.56 -13.59
C ASP A 95 9.13 -15.16 -14.20
N LYS A 96 9.01 -15.07 -15.54
CA LYS A 96 8.73 -13.82 -16.25
C LYS A 96 7.45 -13.16 -15.70
N ILE A 97 6.37 -13.93 -15.58
CA ILE A 97 5.09 -13.44 -15.05
C ILE A 97 5.24 -12.98 -13.60
N LEU A 98 5.78 -13.85 -12.73
CA LEU A 98 5.87 -13.60 -11.30
C LEU A 98 6.76 -12.41 -10.97
N ARG A 99 7.81 -12.14 -11.75
CA ARG A 99 8.68 -10.97 -11.57
C ARG A 99 7.91 -9.65 -11.60
N VAL A 100 6.81 -9.58 -12.36
CA VAL A 100 6.05 -8.34 -12.60
C VAL A 100 4.69 -8.36 -11.92
N SER A 101 4.05 -9.53 -11.79
CA SER A 101 2.73 -9.68 -11.20
C SER A 101 2.48 -11.10 -10.65
N GLY A 102 2.96 -11.34 -9.43
CA GLY A 102 2.72 -12.56 -8.64
C GLY A 102 1.53 -12.45 -7.67
N SER A 103 1.59 -13.24 -6.60
CA SER A 103 0.53 -13.31 -5.59
C SER A 103 0.41 -12.01 -4.79
N PRO A 104 -0.76 -11.35 -4.75
CA PRO A 104 -0.94 -10.09 -4.01
C PRO A 104 -0.63 -10.16 -2.51
N TYR A 105 -0.56 -11.36 -1.95
CA TYR A 105 -0.30 -11.64 -0.55
C TYR A 105 1.16 -12.00 -0.27
N GLU A 106 1.97 -12.17 -1.33
CA GLU A 106 3.41 -12.30 -1.20
C GLU A 106 4.11 -10.93 -1.29
N PRO A 107 5.20 -10.75 -0.53
CA PRO A 107 6.06 -9.59 -0.68
C PRO A 107 6.73 -9.59 -2.06
N ASP A 108 7.08 -8.41 -2.59
CA ASP A 108 7.76 -8.28 -3.88
C ASP A 108 7.01 -8.98 -5.03
N SER A 109 5.68 -9.03 -4.95
CA SER A 109 4.82 -9.65 -5.97
C SER A 109 4.53 -8.75 -7.17
N GLY A 110 5.13 -7.56 -7.22
CA GLY A 110 4.90 -6.61 -8.29
C GLY A 110 3.47 -6.06 -8.29
N SER A 111 2.93 -5.84 -9.49
CA SER A 111 1.69 -5.09 -9.69
C SER A 111 0.46 -5.99 -9.56
N LYS A 112 -0.54 -5.57 -8.77
CA LYS A 112 -1.82 -6.27 -8.62
C LYS A 112 -2.85 -5.90 -9.70
N MET A 113 -2.52 -4.89 -10.51
CA MET A 113 -3.37 -4.30 -11.54
C MET A 113 -2.56 -4.12 -12.82
N ASN A 114 -3.25 -3.95 -13.95
CA ASN A 114 -2.62 -3.59 -15.20
C ASN A 114 -2.03 -2.17 -15.11
N ASN A 115 -0.74 -2.05 -15.43
CA ASN A 115 -0.03 -0.77 -15.48
C ASN A 115 1.07 -0.80 -16.56
N ASP A 116 1.86 0.26 -16.65
CA ASP A 116 2.92 0.37 -17.66
C ASP A 116 3.98 -0.73 -17.53
N LYS A 117 4.27 -1.20 -16.31
CA LYS A 117 5.23 -2.28 -16.07
C LYS A 117 4.69 -3.63 -16.57
N THR A 118 3.42 -3.94 -16.29
CA THR A 118 2.81 -5.18 -16.79
C THR A 118 2.65 -5.13 -18.32
N ALA A 119 2.25 -3.98 -18.86
CA ALA A 119 2.11 -3.78 -20.30
C ALA A 119 3.44 -3.91 -21.05
N ALA A 120 4.53 -3.36 -20.50
CA ALA A 120 5.86 -3.45 -21.10
C ALA A 120 6.41 -4.89 -21.19
N GLU A 121 5.97 -5.77 -20.28
CA GLU A 121 6.41 -7.18 -20.22
C GLU A 121 5.41 -8.14 -20.90
N GLY A 122 4.35 -7.60 -21.52
CA GLY A 122 3.32 -8.39 -22.19
C GLY A 122 2.46 -9.20 -21.20
N ILE A 123 2.26 -8.69 -19.99
CA ILE A 123 1.51 -9.37 -18.93
C ILE A 123 0.15 -8.69 -18.76
N PHE A 124 -0.91 -9.47 -18.96
CA PHE A 124 -2.28 -9.04 -18.69
C PHE A 124 -2.76 -9.62 -17.35
N VAL A 125 -3.17 -8.74 -16.45
CA VAL A 125 -3.52 -9.02 -15.06
C VAL A 125 -5.03 -9.09 -14.89
N ILE A 126 -5.51 -10.21 -14.35
CA ILE A 126 -6.90 -10.43 -13.94
C ILE A 126 -6.93 -10.56 -12.41
N ASN A 127 -7.49 -9.56 -11.74
CA ASN A 127 -7.56 -9.44 -10.29
C ASN A 127 -8.87 -10.03 -9.75
N ARG A 128 -8.96 -10.25 -8.43
CA ARG A 128 -10.09 -10.93 -7.79
C ARG A 128 -11.48 -10.36 -8.10
N TYR A 129 -11.55 -9.08 -8.42
CA TYR A 129 -12.81 -8.37 -8.71
C TYR A 129 -13.13 -8.30 -10.19
N ASP A 130 -12.22 -8.77 -11.04
CA ASP A 130 -12.40 -8.78 -12.48
C ASP A 130 -13.18 -10.01 -12.96
N TRP A 131 -13.28 -11.04 -12.11
CA TRP A 131 -14.06 -12.27 -12.29
C TRP A 131 -15.53 -12.10 -11.90
N ILE A 132 -16.03 -10.87 -11.98
CA ILE A 132 -17.43 -10.56 -11.68
C ILE A 132 -17.98 -9.95 -12.96
N SER A 133 -18.63 -10.78 -13.78
CA SER A 133 -19.51 -10.22 -14.80
C SER A 133 -20.57 -9.36 -14.10
N SER A 134 -20.67 -8.09 -14.48
CA SER A 134 -21.74 -7.17 -14.09
C SER A 134 -23.15 -7.65 -14.48
N SER A 135 -23.24 -8.84 -15.07
CA SER A 135 -24.45 -9.54 -15.46
C SER A 135 -25.04 -10.44 -14.36
N ARG A 136 -25.20 -9.91 -13.13
CA ARG A 136 -26.42 -10.27 -12.37
C ARG A 136 -27.70 -9.72 -13.06
N ASN A 137 -27.53 -8.97 -14.15
CA ASN A 137 -28.57 -8.33 -14.95
C ASN A 137 -28.61 -8.81 -16.42
N PHE A 138 -28.23 -10.05 -16.75
CA PHE A 138 -28.87 -10.64 -17.94
C PHE A 138 -30.34 -10.83 -17.56
N ASN A 139 -31.27 -10.34 -18.39
CA ASN A 139 -32.70 -10.62 -18.29
C ASN A 139 -32.92 -12.14 -18.43
N MET A 140 -32.68 -12.88 -17.35
CA MET A 140 -33.01 -14.29 -17.23
C MET A 140 -34.28 -14.35 -16.42
N ASP A 141 -35.29 -15.04 -16.96
CA ASP A 141 -36.55 -15.31 -16.27
C ASP A 141 -36.27 -15.85 -14.86
N GLU A 142 -37.10 -15.49 -13.88
CA GLU A 142 -36.97 -15.93 -12.48
C GLU A 142 -36.91 -17.46 -12.30
N ASN A 143 -37.27 -18.24 -13.33
CA ASN A 143 -37.10 -19.70 -13.37
C ASN A 143 -35.65 -20.18 -13.59
N ASP A 144 -34.74 -19.33 -14.08
CA ASP A 144 -33.31 -19.65 -14.25
C ASP A 144 -32.46 -19.28 -13.01
N LEU A 145 -33.05 -18.64 -12.01
CA LEU A 145 -32.37 -18.43 -10.72
C LEU A 145 -32.20 -19.75 -9.95
N GLN A 146 -33.04 -20.75 -10.23
CA GLN A 146 -32.87 -22.11 -9.69
C GLN A 146 -31.87 -22.95 -10.50
N SER A 147 -31.43 -22.51 -11.70
CA SER A 147 -30.45 -23.22 -12.52
C SER A 147 -29.00 -22.76 -12.29
N GLN A 148 -28.78 -21.71 -11.48
CA GLN A 148 -27.45 -21.29 -11.01
C GLN A 148 -26.93 -22.08 -9.80
N GLU A 149 -27.75 -22.90 -9.14
CA GLU A 149 -27.27 -24.00 -8.27
C GLU A 149 -26.70 -25.16 -9.11
N GLY A 150 -25.99 -24.83 -10.18
CA GLY A 150 -25.27 -25.79 -10.98
C GLY A 150 -24.07 -26.35 -10.20
N PRO A 151 -23.55 -27.52 -10.59
CA PRO A 151 -22.43 -28.21 -9.93
C PRO A 151 -21.06 -27.52 -10.09
N PHE A 152 -21.06 -26.22 -10.37
CA PHE A 152 -19.89 -25.37 -10.55
C PHE A 152 -19.89 -24.18 -9.60
N ASP A 153 -20.74 -24.19 -8.54
CA ASP A 153 -20.67 -23.21 -7.47
C ASP A 153 -19.33 -23.32 -6.73
N ALA A 154 -18.36 -22.55 -7.23
CA ALA A 154 -17.02 -22.41 -6.69
C ALA A 154 -17.05 -22.01 -5.21
N ASN A 155 -18.11 -21.32 -4.75
CA ASN A 155 -18.20 -20.88 -3.36
C ASN A 155 -18.32 -22.02 -2.35
N MET A 156 -18.72 -23.22 -2.77
CA MET A 156 -18.91 -24.34 -1.83
C MET A 156 -17.64 -25.21 -1.66
N TYR A 157 -16.66 -25.17 -2.58
CA TYR A 157 -15.51 -26.10 -2.56
C TYR A 157 -14.13 -25.51 -2.95
N GLY A 158 -14.06 -24.29 -3.47
CA GLY A 158 -12.78 -23.62 -3.81
C GLY A 158 -12.83 -22.83 -5.11
N SER A 159 -11.72 -22.20 -5.48
CA SER A 159 -11.65 -21.36 -6.68
C SER A 159 -11.61 -22.18 -7.97
N ALA A 160 -12.43 -21.84 -8.96
CA ALA A 160 -12.47 -22.54 -10.25
C ALA A 160 -12.68 -21.57 -11.42
N ALA A 161 -12.10 -21.90 -12.58
CA ALA A 161 -12.26 -21.15 -13.82
C ALA A 161 -11.99 -22.04 -15.04
N GLY A 162 -12.70 -21.79 -16.14
CA GLY A 162 -12.44 -22.40 -17.43
C GLY A 162 -11.44 -21.61 -18.26
N LEU A 163 -10.74 -22.31 -19.14
CA LEU A 163 -9.94 -21.76 -20.24
C LEU A 163 -10.18 -22.63 -21.49
N ILE A 164 -10.74 -22.05 -22.56
CA ILE A 164 -11.23 -22.81 -23.72
C ILE A 164 -10.91 -22.06 -25.02
N ASP A 165 -10.64 -22.79 -26.10
CA ASP A 165 -10.66 -22.26 -27.46
C ASP A 165 -11.96 -21.50 -27.74
N HIS A 166 -11.84 -20.26 -28.20
CA HIS A 166 -12.98 -19.38 -28.46
C HIS A 166 -13.98 -19.99 -29.45
N GLY A 167 -13.50 -20.71 -30.47
CA GLY A 167 -14.35 -21.37 -31.47
C GLY A 167 -15.20 -22.53 -30.93
N GLN A 168 -14.81 -23.12 -29.81
CA GLN A 168 -15.50 -24.24 -29.16
C GLN A 168 -16.15 -23.86 -27.82
N ALA A 169 -16.07 -22.59 -27.41
CA ALA A 169 -16.46 -22.15 -26.07
C ALA A 169 -17.94 -22.47 -25.74
N ILE A 170 -18.88 -22.14 -26.63
CA ILE A 170 -20.32 -22.35 -26.37
C ILE A 170 -20.67 -23.83 -26.28
N SER A 171 -20.23 -24.64 -27.26
CA SER A 171 -20.47 -26.09 -27.27
C SER A 171 -19.87 -26.79 -26.06
N GLN A 172 -18.68 -26.37 -25.63
CA GLN A 172 -18.01 -26.94 -24.46
C GLN A 172 -18.69 -26.54 -23.14
N VAL A 173 -19.19 -25.31 -23.02
CA VAL A 173 -19.99 -24.87 -21.86
C VAL A 173 -21.27 -25.70 -21.75
N ASP A 174 -21.98 -25.94 -22.85
CA ASP A 174 -23.18 -26.77 -22.87
C ASP A 174 -22.88 -28.23 -22.48
N ALA A 175 -21.74 -28.76 -22.93
CA ALA A 175 -21.27 -30.09 -22.54
C ALA A 175 -20.97 -30.17 -21.04
N TRP A 176 -20.25 -29.19 -20.47
CA TRP A 176 -19.95 -29.15 -19.04
C TRP A 176 -21.19 -29.04 -18.17
N ARG A 177 -22.18 -28.23 -18.57
CA ARG A 177 -23.49 -28.14 -17.90
C ARG A 177 -24.25 -29.46 -17.91
N SER A 178 -24.17 -30.20 -19.01
CA SER A 178 -24.91 -31.45 -19.19
C SER A 178 -24.27 -32.64 -18.48
N GLN A 179 -22.95 -32.65 -18.33
CA GLN A 179 -22.19 -33.81 -17.85
C GLN A 179 -21.97 -33.82 -16.34
N ASN A 180 -21.97 -32.66 -15.69
CA ASN A 180 -21.69 -32.56 -14.28
C ASN A 180 -23.01 -32.33 -13.54
N LEU A 181 -23.34 -33.24 -12.61
CA LEU A 181 -24.47 -33.12 -11.67
C LEU A 181 -23.96 -32.96 -10.22
N ARG A 182 -22.63 -32.93 -10.02
CA ARG A 182 -21.98 -32.76 -8.72
C ARG A 182 -20.76 -31.83 -8.83
N PRO A 183 -20.46 -31.04 -7.77
CA PRO A 183 -19.24 -30.26 -7.66
C PRO A 183 -18.00 -31.08 -8.01
N ALA A 184 -17.33 -30.69 -9.09
CA ALA A 184 -16.07 -31.30 -9.48
C ALA A 184 -14.99 -30.96 -8.42
N ARG A 185 -14.23 -31.98 -8.01
CA ARG A 185 -13.13 -31.84 -7.03
C ARG A 185 -11.75 -31.82 -7.70
N GLU A 186 -11.72 -32.12 -8.99
CA GLU A 186 -10.55 -32.23 -9.84
C GLU A 186 -10.83 -31.46 -11.14
N ALA A 187 -9.76 -31.14 -11.88
CA ALA A 187 -9.93 -30.45 -13.16
C ALA A 187 -10.70 -31.31 -14.17
N ILE A 188 -11.49 -30.64 -15.02
CA ILE A 188 -12.24 -31.27 -16.10
C ILE A 188 -11.51 -30.98 -17.41
N ILE A 189 -10.99 -32.03 -18.05
CA ILE A 189 -10.20 -31.93 -19.28
C ILE A 189 -11.13 -32.06 -20.49
N ALA A 190 -10.92 -31.23 -21.49
CA ALA A 190 -11.56 -31.33 -22.80
C ALA A 190 -10.51 -31.15 -23.92
N ASP A 191 -10.84 -31.60 -25.14
CA ASP A 191 -9.92 -31.47 -26.28
C ASP A 191 -9.63 -30.01 -26.67
N SER A 192 -10.58 -29.11 -26.35
CA SER A 192 -10.53 -27.68 -26.69
C SER A 192 -10.29 -26.78 -25.48
N GLY A 193 -10.09 -27.33 -24.28
CA GLY A 193 -9.92 -26.52 -23.08
C GLY A 193 -9.85 -27.31 -21.78
N ILE A 194 -9.85 -26.58 -20.67
CA ILE A 194 -9.78 -27.14 -19.33
C ILE A 194 -10.63 -26.33 -18.36
N TRP A 195 -11.28 -27.01 -17.43
CA TRP A 195 -11.86 -26.43 -16.22
C TRP A 195 -10.91 -26.66 -15.04
N MET A 196 -10.30 -25.60 -14.54
CA MET A 196 -9.31 -25.63 -13.46
C MET A 196 -10.00 -25.48 -12.11
N ILE A 197 -9.50 -26.20 -11.09
CA ILE A 197 -10.03 -26.16 -9.73
C ILE A 197 -8.88 -26.09 -8.72
N ILE A 198 -8.98 -25.15 -7.77
CA ILE A 198 -8.10 -24.99 -6.62
C ILE A 198 -8.96 -25.24 -5.36
N PRO A 199 -8.86 -26.43 -4.73
CA PRO A 199 -9.70 -26.79 -3.58
C PRO A 199 -9.46 -25.89 -2.36
N HIS A 200 -10.53 -25.59 -1.62
CA HIS A 200 -10.49 -24.89 -0.32
C HIS A 200 -9.84 -23.49 -0.33
N ASP A 201 -9.85 -22.81 -1.47
CA ASP A 201 -9.32 -21.45 -1.60
C ASP A 201 -10.41 -20.42 -1.96
N GLU A 202 -10.21 -19.18 -1.53
CA GLU A 202 -11.12 -18.06 -1.75
C GLU A 202 -10.42 -17.00 -2.59
N TYR A 203 -11.15 -16.37 -3.51
CA TYR A 203 -10.64 -15.38 -4.48
C TYR A 203 -9.51 -15.89 -5.39
N HIS A 204 -9.70 -15.73 -6.69
CA HIS A 204 -8.73 -16.18 -7.68
C HIS A 204 -8.21 -15.05 -8.56
N TYR A 205 -7.10 -15.35 -9.22
CA TYR A 205 -6.26 -14.43 -9.96
C TYR A 205 -5.79 -15.12 -11.24
N GLY A 206 -5.67 -14.34 -12.30
CA GLY A 206 -5.24 -14.81 -13.62
C GLY A 206 -4.15 -13.91 -14.17
N ARG A 207 -3.13 -14.48 -14.80
CA ARG A 207 -2.09 -13.73 -15.50
C ARG A 207 -1.87 -14.35 -16.87
N PHE A 208 -2.13 -13.60 -17.92
CA PHE A 208 -1.74 -14.02 -19.27
C PHE A 208 -0.36 -13.47 -19.59
N GLY A 209 0.53 -14.33 -20.07
CA GLY A 209 1.80 -13.95 -20.69
C GLY A 209 1.66 -13.94 -22.21
N PHE A 210 1.99 -12.82 -22.84
CA PHE A 210 1.98 -12.67 -24.29
C PHE A 210 3.37 -12.92 -24.90
N ASN A 211 3.35 -13.21 -26.21
CA ASN A 211 4.55 -13.23 -27.03
C ASN A 211 5.24 -11.85 -27.06
N ASP A 212 6.47 -11.80 -27.59
CA ASP A 212 7.32 -10.62 -27.48
C ASP A 212 6.78 -9.40 -28.26
N ASP A 213 5.93 -9.64 -29.27
CA ASP A 213 5.23 -8.58 -30.02
C ASP A 213 3.92 -8.13 -29.35
N HIS A 214 3.56 -8.72 -28.21
CA HIS A 214 2.32 -8.48 -27.47
C HIS A 214 1.06 -8.67 -28.35
N THR A 215 1.07 -9.66 -29.25
CA THR A 215 -0.05 -9.91 -30.18
C THR A 215 -0.91 -11.09 -29.80
N ALA A 216 -0.32 -12.12 -29.17
CA ALA A 216 -1.04 -13.33 -28.76
C ALA A 216 -0.55 -13.84 -27.41
N ALA A 217 -1.48 -14.27 -26.57
CA ALA A 217 -1.18 -14.98 -25.34
C ALA A 217 -0.51 -16.32 -25.67
N ARG A 218 0.57 -16.64 -24.96
CA ARG A 218 1.28 -17.93 -25.03
C ARG A 218 1.30 -18.69 -23.70
N SER A 219 0.85 -18.05 -22.62
CA SER A 219 0.77 -18.65 -21.30
C SER A 219 -0.35 -18.05 -20.46
N PHE A 220 -0.84 -18.84 -19.50
CA PHE A 220 -1.82 -18.44 -18.50
C PHE A 220 -1.49 -19.05 -17.14
N LEU A 221 -1.42 -18.21 -16.12
CA LEU A 221 -1.23 -18.60 -14.72
C LEU A 221 -2.51 -18.32 -13.94
N PHE A 222 -3.10 -19.37 -13.36
CA PHE A 222 -4.29 -19.32 -12.52
C PHE A 222 -3.96 -19.73 -11.09
N PHE A 223 -4.28 -18.87 -10.13
CA PHE A 223 -3.94 -19.09 -8.71
C PHE A 223 -4.94 -18.38 -7.80
N ALA A 224 -4.84 -18.63 -6.49
CA ALA A 224 -5.77 -18.10 -5.52
C ALA A 224 -5.07 -17.44 -4.31
N THR A 225 -5.84 -16.89 -3.38
CA THR A 225 -5.35 -16.11 -2.24
C THR A 225 -4.27 -16.83 -1.45
N ASN A 226 -4.42 -18.14 -1.23
CA ASN A 226 -3.48 -18.92 -0.43
C ASN A 226 -2.35 -19.55 -1.27
N THR A 227 -2.14 -19.09 -2.50
CA THR A 227 -0.98 -19.49 -3.32
C THR A 227 0.23 -18.65 -2.96
N TYR A 228 1.24 -19.31 -2.37
CA TYR A 228 2.53 -18.72 -2.03
C TYR A 228 3.62 -19.34 -2.92
N PHE A 229 4.08 -18.62 -3.93
CA PHE A 229 5.09 -19.10 -4.89
C PHE A 229 6.44 -19.42 -4.24
N THR A 230 6.67 -18.96 -3.00
CA THR A 230 7.82 -19.36 -2.17
C THR A 230 7.79 -20.80 -1.66
N GLN A 231 6.65 -21.50 -1.77
CA GLN A 231 6.50 -22.91 -1.42
C GLN A 231 5.77 -23.74 -2.50
N THR A 232 5.41 -23.12 -3.62
CA THR A 232 4.78 -23.77 -4.75
C THR A 232 5.81 -24.18 -5.81
N SER A 233 5.63 -25.36 -6.41
CA SER A 233 6.42 -25.84 -7.56
C SER A 233 5.51 -26.52 -8.59
N PHE A 234 6.07 -26.90 -9.74
CA PHE A 234 5.39 -27.85 -10.62
C PHE A 234 5.26 -29.22 -9.93
N ARG A 235 4.20 -29.96 -10.29
CA ARG A 235 4.11 -31.38 -9.97
C ARG A 235 5.25 -32.14 -10.67
N GLY A 236 5.87 -33.08 -9.95
CA GLY A 236 6.98 -33.90 -10.44
C GLY A 236 8.37 -33.27 -10.25
N GLU A 237 8.45 -32.03 -9.77
CA GLU A 237 9.71 -31.38 -9.43
C GLU A 237 9.99 -31.43 -7.93
N ASP A 238 11.14 -31.99 -7.54
CA ASP A 238 11.43 -32.34 -6.15
C ASP A 238 12.18 -31.25 -5.35
N GLN A 239 12.74 -30.20 -5.99
CA GLN A 239 13.69 -29.32 -5.29
C GLN A 239 13.48 -27.80 -5.44
N GLU A 240 13.00 -27.27 -6.56
CA GLU A 240 12.90 -25.81 -6.74
C GLU A 240 11.45 -25.30 -6.62
N THR A 241 11.25 -24.25 -5.83
CA THR A 241 10.01 -23.47 -5.76
C THR A 241 10.15 -22.26 -6.66
N PHE A 242 9.04 -21.71 -7.16
CA PHE A 242 9.06 -20.58 -8.09
C PHE A 242 9.66 -19.30 -7.51
N ARG A 243 9.64 -19.16 -6.18
CA ARG A 243 10.34 -18.09 -5.48
C ARG A 243 11.16 -18.63 -4.33
N LYS A 244 12.24 -17.93 -4.02
CA LYS A 244 13.05 -18.22 -2.84
C LYS A 244 12.30 -17.74 -1.58
N LYS A 245 12.15 -18.62 -0.59
CA LYS A 245 11.73 -18.23 0.75
C LYS A 245 12.87 -17.46 1.42
N GLU A 246 12.60 -16.22 1.82
CA GLU A 246 13.55 -15.34 2.50
C GLU A 246 13.00 -14.97 3.89
N SER A 247 13.88 -14.88 4.88
CA SER A 247 13.54 -14.22 6.14
C SER A 247 13.26 -12.74 5.91
N HIS A 248 12.61 -12.09 6.87
CA HIS A 248 12.34 -10.66 6.76
C HIS A 248 13.64 -9.82 6.73
N GLU A 249 14.65 -10.23 7.50
CA GLU A 249 15.98 -9.62 7.54
C GLU A 249 16.72 -9.83 6.22
N GLU A 250 16.68 -11.05 5.66
CA GLU A 250 17.29 -11.37 4.36
C GLU A 250 16.69 -10.52 3.25
N ARG A 251 15.35 -10.42 3.21
CA ARG A 251 14.61 -9.62 2.24
C ARG A 251 14.94 -8.14 2.37
N PHE A 252 14.95 -7.61 3.60
CA PHE A 252 15.29 -6.21 3.82
C PHE A 252 16.72 -5.90 3.38
N ALA A 253 17.68 -6.75 3.76
CA ALA A 253 19.08 -6.61 3.33
C ALA A 253 19.24 -6.73 1.81
N ARG A 254 18.49 -7.62 1.14
CA ARG A 254 18.48 -7.73 -0.32
C ARG A 254 17.94 -6.45 -0.97
N ARG A 255 16.77 -5.97 -0.54
CA ARG A 255 16.18 -4.72 -1.05
C ARG A 255 17.11 -3.52 -0.89
N LEU A 256 17.86 -3.43 0.21
CA LEU A 256 18.90 -2.41 0.39
C LEU A 256 20.02 -2.53 -0.66
N ARG A 257 20.50 -3.75 -0.95
CA ARG A 257 21.55 -3.99 -1.96
C ARG A 257 21.07 -3.72 -3.38
N GLU A 258 19.79 -4.01 -3.66
CA GLU A 258 19.18 -3.85 -4.99
C GLU A 258 18.69 -2.41 -5.26
N GLY A 259 18.83 -1.50 -4.29
CA GLY A 259 18.40 -0.11 -4.45
C GLY A 259 16.88 0.06 -4.48
N TYR A 260 16.15 -0.79 -3.75
CA TYR A 260 14.70 -0.66 -3.59
C TYR A 260 14.33 0.74 -3.07
N ASP A 261 13.28 1.33 -3.63
CA ASP A 261 12.82 2.66 -3.21
C ASP A 261 12.12 2.61 -1.85
N PHE A 262 12.84 3.04 -0.82
CA PHE A 262 12.34 3.22 0.54
C PHE A 262 11.88 4.65 0.84
N SER A 263 11.66 5.49 -0.19
CA SER A 263 11.17 6.85 -0.03
C SER A 263 9.71 6.88 0.46
N GLY A 264 8.85 6.01 -0.08
CA GLY A 264 7.40 6.04 0.15
C GLY A 264 6.65 7.16 -0.57
N LEU A 265 7.27 7.78 -1.57
CA LEU A 265 6.62 8.82 -2.37
C LEU A 265 5.52 8.27 -3.29
N GLU A 266 5.75 7.12 -3.93
CA GLU A 266 4.74 6.47 -4.78
C GLU A 266 3.47 6.16 -3.98
N GLU A 267 3.61 5.48 -2.85
CA GLU A 267 2.48 5.12 -2.00
C GLU A 267 1.81 6.34 -1.33
N LEU A 268 2.58 7.36 -0.94
CA LEU A 268 2.01 8.62 -0.45
C LEU A 268 1.15 9.31 -1.52
N ASN A 269 1.60 9.30 -2.78
CA ASN A 269 0.84 9.85 -3.91
C ASN A 269 -0.40 9.02 -4.22
N GLU A 270 -0.34 7.70 -4.12
CA GLU A 270 -1.52 6.84 -4.29
C GLU A 270 -2.59 7.09 -3.21
N ARG A 271 -2.17 7.26 -1.95
CA ARG A 271 -3.09 7.47 -0.81
C ARG A 271 -3.68 8.87 -0.78
N CYS A 272 -2.84 9.89 -0.99
CA CYS A 272 -3.17 11.29 -0.72
C CYS A 272 -3.09 12.20 -1.96
N GLY A 273 -2.65 11.71 -3.11
CA GLY A 273 -2.57 12.50 -4.35
C GLY A 273 -3.94 12.99 -4.84
N PRO A 274 -4.00 13.88 -5.85
CA PRO A 274 -5.25 14.38 -6.41
C PRO A 274 -6.08 13.23 -6.96
N LEU A 275 -7.40 13.38 -6.95
CA LEU A 275 -8.29 12.48 -7.66
C LEU A 275 -8.17 12.74 -9.16
N THR A 276 -8.25 11.69 -9.95
CA THR A 276 -8.53 11.83 -11.38
C THR A 276 -9.99 12.26 -11.57
N GLN A 277 -10.30 12.91 -12.70
CA GLN A 277 -11.67 13.32 -13.01
C GLN A 277 -12.65 12.14 -13.01
N GLU A 278 -12.19 10.96 -13.43
CA GLU A 278 -12.98 9.73 -13.41
C GLU A 278 -13.31 9.29 -11.99
N GLU A 279 -12.36 9.38 -11.07
CA GLU A 279 -12.52 9.04 -9.66
C GLU A 279 -13.47 10.01 -8.93
N GLU A 280 -13.39 11.30 -9.26
CA GLU A 280 -14.35 12.31 -8.76
C GLU A 280 -15.77 12.00 -9.25
N ASN A 281 -15.92 11.74 -10.55
CA ASN A 281 -17.21 11.42 -11.16
C ASN A 281 -17.82 10.12 -10.62
N ALA A 282 -16.98 9.17 -10.21
CA ALA A 282 -17.40 7.90 -9.61
C ALA A 282 -17.85 8.02 -8.14
N GLY A 283 -17.72 9.19 -7.51
CA GLY A 283 -18.18 9.43 -6.14
C GLY A 283 -17.43 8.60 -5.09
N ILE A 284 -16.14 8.34 -5.31
CA ILE A 284 -15.34 7.48 -4.42
C ILE A 284 -15.21 8.12 -3.04
N LEU A 285 -15.54 7.35 -2.00
CA LEU A 285 -15.25 7.71 -0.62
C LEU A 285 -13.75 7.51 -0.35
N ARG A 286 -13.02 8.59 -0.09
CA ARG A 286 -11.62 8.49 0.35
C ARG A 286 -11.53 8.14 1.83
N PHE A 287 -10.69 7.16 2.12
CA PHE A 287 -10.26 6.84 3.48
C PHE A 287 -9.08 7.71 3.95
N TYR A 288 -8.37 8.37 3.03
CA TYR A 288 -7.18 9.18 3.31
C TYR A 288 -7.40 10.65 2.96
N PRO A 289 -6.75 11.58 3.70
CA PRO A 289 -6.87 13.01 3.43
C PRO A 289 -6.22 13.40 2.10
N LEU A 290 -6.72 14.49 1.50
CA LEU A 290 -6.19 15.03 0.25
C LEU A 290 -4.95 15.88 0.51
N ARG A 291 -3.97 15.72 -0.38
CA ARG A 291 -2.76 16.54 -0.42
C ARG A 291 -3.12 18.03 -0.65
N PRO A 292 -2.55 18.96 0.13
CA PRO A 292 -2.77 20.38 -0.09
C PRO A 292 -2.14 20.84 -1.42
N PRO A 293 -2.61 21.96 -2.00
CA PRO A 293 -2.00 22.55 -3.20
C PRO A 293 -0.51 22.83 -3.02
N GLU A 294 0.28 22.68 -4.09
CA GLU A 294 1.74 22.80 -4.04
C GLU A 294 2.21 24.19 -3.58
N GLU A 295 1.42 25.23 -3.86
CA GLU A 295 1.70 26.61 -3.46
C GLU A 295 1.71 26.80 -1.94
N LYS A 296 1.07 25.87 -1.19
CA LYS A 296 1.07 25.87 0.28
C LYS A 296 2.24 25.09 0.88
N TRP A 297 3.05 24.39 0.07
CA TRP A 297 4.14 23.59 0.59
C TRP A 297 5.34 24.46 0.94
N LEU A 298 5.82 24.32 2.17
CA LEU A 298 6.94 25.05 2.76
C LEU A 298 8.24 24.24 2.70
N GLY A 299 9.37 24.94 2.71
CA GLY A 299 10.70 24.35 2.55
C GLY A 299 11.10 24.04 1.09
N PRO A 300 12.21 23.32 0.86
CA PRO A 300 13.13 22.81 1.88
C PRO A 300 13.79 23.93 2.68
N TYR A 301 14.06 23.68 3.96
CA TYR A 301 14.73 24.61 4.86
C TYR A 301 16.25 24.46 4.81
N ASP A 302 16.98 25.49 5.25
CA ASP A 302 18.43 25.36 5.37
C ASP A 302 18.76 24.41 6.53
N LYS A 303 19.74 23.51 6.35
CA LYS A 303 20.14 22.53 7.37
C LYS A 303 20.60 23.17 8.68
N THR A 304 21.06 24.43 8.64
CA THR A 304 21.41 25.20 9.85
C THR A 304 20.19 25.57 10.69
N GLU A 305 18.99 25.56 10.11
CA GLU A 305 17.72 25.84 10.77
C GLU A 305 17.10 24.59 11.41
N HIS A 306 17.62 23.41 11.09
CA HIS A 306 17.13 22.14 11.64
C HIS A 306 17.22 22.14 13.17
N LEU A 307 16.09 21.82 13.81
CA LEU A 307 15.98 21.81 15.26
C LEU A 307 16.89 20.75 15.88
N PHE A 308 16.90 19.55 15.28
CA PHE A 308 17.58 18.38 15.82
C PHE A 308 18.69 17.90 14.89
N PRO A 309 19.95 17.75 15.36
CA PRO A 309 20.98 17.01 14.65
C PRO A 309 20.72 15.49 14.68
N PRO A 310 21.30 14.69 13.76
CA PRO A 310 21.08 13.24 13.69
C PRO A 310 21.35 12.46 14.98
N LYS A 311 22.29 12.92 15.82
CA LYS A 311 22.60 12.29 17.11
C LYS A 311 21.42 12.36 18.11
N GLU A 312 20.62 13.41 18.03
CA GLU A 312 19.48 13.62 18.93
C GLU A 312 18.31 12.73 18.54
N PHE A 313 18.07 12.48 17.25
CA PHE A 313 17.08 11.51 16.80
C PHE A 313 17.38 10.09 17.32
N ILE A 314 18.65 9.66 17.32
CA ILE A 314 19.04 8.37 17.90
C ILE A 314 18.73 8.32 19.40
N PHE A 315 19.08 9.39 20.13
CA PHE A 315 18.77 9.48 21.55
C PHE A 315 17.25 9.38 21.79
N LEU A 316 16.45 10.20 21.08
CA LEU A 316 15.00 10.25 21.24
C LEU A 316 14.31 8.93 20.87
N LEU A 317 14.78 8.24 19.83
CA LEU A 317 14.27 6.91 19.43
C LEU A 317 14.40 5.88 20.57
N HIS A 318 15.49 5.95 21.35
CA HIS A 318 15.74 5.00 22.44
C HIS A 318 15.08 5.39 23.77
N GLN A 319 14.70 6.66 23.95
CA GLN A 319 13.91 7.07 25.12
C GLN A 319 12.43 6.66 24.98
N GLY A 320 11.81 6.93 23.82
CA GLY A 320 10.36 6.74 23.58
C GLY A 320 9.50 7.75 24.36
N PRO A 321 8.30 8.13 23.86
CA PRO A 321 7.52 9.22 24.45
C PRO A 321 7.09 8.89 25.88
N ILE A 322 7.56 9.67 26.86
CA ILE A 322 7.08 9.57 28.24
C ILE A 322 5.94 10.55 28.42
N LEU A 323 4.71 10.06 28.26
CA LEU A 323 3.53 10.86 28.56
C LEU A 323 3.33 10.90 30.08
N HIS A 324 3.65 12.04 30.68
CA HIS A 324 3.29 12.39 32.05
C HIS A 324 2.15 13.42 32.10
N PRO A 325 0.92 13.13 31.64
CA PRO A 325 -0.18 14.03 31.95
C PRO A 325 -0.49 13.89 33.45
N PRO A 326 -0.50 14.97 34.25
CA PRO A 326 -0.86 14.95 35.68
C PRO A 326 -2.24 14.34 35.95
N SER A 327 -3.11 14.35 34.93
CA SER A 327 -4.48 13.85 34.94
C SER A 327 -4.59 12.32 34.72
N PHE A 328 -3.51 11.65 34.31
CA PHE A 328 -3.44 10.20 34.19
C PHE A 328 -2.60 9.67 35.35
N SER A 329 -3.25 9.10 36.37
CA SER A 329 -2.62 8.54 37.58
C SER A 329 -1.76 7.29 37.33
N THR A 330 -1.57 6.89 36.08
CA THR A 330 -0.78 5.74 35.67
C THR A 330 0.16 6.15 34.55
N CYS A 331 1.47 5.98 34.77
CA CYS A 331 2.42 5.89 33.66
C CYS A 331 1.93 4.75 32.76
N VAL A 332 1.40 5.06 31.58
CA VAL A 332 1.25 4.03 30.56
C VAL A 332 2.63 3.91 29.94
N GLU A 333 3.43 2.95 30.42
CA GLU A 333 4.52 2.45 29.60
C GLU A 333 3.85 1.82 28.37
N ILE A 334 3.75 2.61 27.30
CA ILE A 334 3.39 2.08 26.00
C ILE A 334 4.52 1.12 25.63
N ASP A 335 4.14 -0.08 25.22
CA ASP A 335 5.06 -1.14 24.81
C ASP A 335 6.01 -0.56 23.75
N ARG A 336 7.28 -0.29 24.12
CA ARG A 336 8.16 0.66 23.40
C ARG A 336 8.58 0.08 22.05
N PRO A 337 7.95 0.47 20.93
CA PRO A 337 8.20 -0.08 19.62
C PRO A 337 9.58 0.31 19.12
N GLY A 338 10.09 1.51 19.48
CA GLY A 338 11.42 1.98 19.09
C GLY A 338 12.60 1.22 19.71
N ARG A 339 12.39 0.47 20.81
CA ARG A 339 13.49 -0.22 21.51
C ARG A 339 14.09 -1.31 20.59
N GLY A 340 15.38 -1.21 20.31
CA GLY A 340 16.11 -2.16 19.47
C GLY A 340 16.06 -1.89 17.96
N LEU A 341 15.31 -0.87 17.50
CA LEU A 341 15.41 -0.42 16.11
C LEU A 341 16.61 0.50 15.92
N ARG A 342 17.05 0.58 14.67
CA ARG A 342 18.12 1.46 14.22
C ARG A 342 17.68 2.29 13.02
N PHE A 343 18.47 3.30 12.69
CA PHE A 343 18.44 3.88 11.35
C PHE A 343 19.37 3.06 10.44
N VAL A 344 18.99 2.89 9.17
CA VAL A 344 19.93 2.42 8.15
C VAL A 344 20.85 3.58 7.79
N GLU A 345 22.17 3.37 7.77
CA GLU A 345 23.14 4.45 7.52
C GLU A 345 22.85 5.22 6.23
N GLN A 346 22.45 4.52 5.16
CA GLN A 346 22.06 5.11 3.87
C GLN A 346 20.87 6.06 3.93
N PHE A 347 19.95 5.87 4.89
CA PHE A 347 18.70 6.62 4.99
C PHE A 347 18.59 7.49 6.24
N LYS A 348 19.55 7.37 7.16
CA LYS A 348 19.54 8.07 8.44
C LYS A 348 19.37 9.56 8.27
N GLU A 349 20.16 10.18 7.39
CA GLU A 349 20.07 11.62 7.12
C GLU A 349 18.72 11.99 6.50
N GLN A 350 18.24 11.21 5.53
CA GLN A 350 16.93 11.45 4.89
C GLN A 350 15.76 11.38 5.87
N VAL A 351 15.81 10.46 6.84
CA VAL A 351 14.79 10.35 7.89
C VAL A 351 14.85 11.54 8.84
N CYS A 352 16.06 11.91 9.30
CA CYS A 352 16.25 13.06 10.19
C CYS A 352 15.80 14.36 9.52
N ASP A 353 16.21 14.56 8.26
CA ASP A 353 15.86 15.75 7.49
C ASP A 353 14.35 15.78 7.23
N LEU A 354 13.73 14.67 6.84
CA LEU A 354 12.28 14.60 6.66
C LEU A 354 11.51 15.02 7.94
N ILE A 355 11.91 14.54 9.11
CA ILE A 355 11.24 14.90 10.37
C ILE A 355 11.50 16.36 10.74
N ASN A 356 12.72 16.87 10.57
CA ASN A 356 13.00 18.30 10.76
C ASN A 356 12.16 19.17 9.84
N GLU A 357 12.09 18.84 8.54
CA GLU A 357 11.32 19.58 7.54
C GLU A 357 9.82 19.60 7.85
N MET A 358 9.27 18.48 8.31
CA MET A 358 7.89 18.42 8.81
C MET A 358 7.68 19.32 10.02
N THR A 359 8.59 19.24 11.00
CA THR A 359 8.50 20.02 12.25
C THR A 359 8.62 21.53 12.00
N LEU A 360 9.57 21.94 11.15
CA LEU A 360 9.74 23.34 10.75
C LEU A 360 8.54 23.85 9.96
N SER A 361 7.98 23.03 9.06
CA SER A 361 6.75 23.42 8.33
C SER A 361 5.56 23.63 9.26
N TYR A 362 5.43 22.84 10.33
CA TYR A 362 4.41 23.03 11.35
C TYR A 362 4.64 24.32 12.16
N LEU A 363 5.90 24.59 12.54
CA LEU A 363 6.27 25.82 13.23
C LEU A 363 5.91 27.06 12.40
N GLU A 364 6.21 27.07 11.10
CA GLU A 364 5.93 28.22 10.23
C GLU A 364 4.45 28.35 9.85
N SER A 365 3.79 27.26 9.45
CA SER A 365 2.42 27.32 8.94
C SER A 365 1.37 27.54 10.04
N VAL A 366 1.60 26.98 11.24
CA VAL A 366 0.60 26.99 12.33
C VAL A 366 1.09 27.83 13.50
N VAL A 367 2.24 27.47 14.09
CA VAL A 367 2.68 28.05 15.36
C VAL A 367 2.98 29.54 15.24
N LEU A 368 3.69 29.95 14.17
CA LEU A 368 4.02 31.35 13.91
C LEU A 368 2.78 32.21 13.68
N GLY A 369 1.75 31.67 13.02
CA GLY A 369 0.47 32.36 12.84
C GLY A 369 -0.22 32.68 14.17
N VAL A 370 -0.27 31.70 15.08
CA VAL A 370 -0.80 31.87 16.43
C VAL A 370 0.04 32.88 17.23
N LEU A 371 1.37 32.79 17.12
CA LEU A 371 2.29 33.69 17.80
C LEU A 371 2.09 35.15 17.37
N ARG A 372 1.99 35.41 16.05
CA ARG A 372 1.73 36.75 15.49
C ARG A 372 0.45 37.34 16.05
N SER A 373 -0.65 36.58 16.05
CA SER A 373 -1.93 37.06 16.60
C SER A 373 -1.81 37.43 18.08
N GLN A 374 -1.08 36.66 18.88
CA GLN A 374 -0.91 36.95 20.31
C GLN A 374 -0.01 38.17 20.58
N MET A 375 1.06 38.36 19.80
CA MET A 375 1.98 39.51 19.94
C MET A 375 1.33 40.86 19.58
N THR A 376 0.31 40.86 18.73
CA THR A 376 -0.38 42.09 18.27
C THR A 376 -1.51 42.57 19.20
N LEU A 377 -1.90 41.77 20.21
CA LEU A 377 -2.97 42.15 21.13
C LEU A 377 -2.54 43.34 22.02
N PRO A 378 -3.38 44.38 22.17
CA PRO A 378 -3.06 45.52 23.03
C PRO A 378 -2.80 45.04 24.46
N THR A 379 -1.59 45.31 24.95
CA THR A 379 -1.13 45.04 26.32
C THR A 379 -1.91 45.88 27.31
N GLY A 380 -3.14 45.47 27.61
CA GLY A 380 -4.07 46.17 28.46
C GLY A 380 -4.49 45.35 29.67
N LEU A 381 -3.57 44.58 30.29
CA LEU A 381 -3.59 44.14 31.69
C LEU A 381 -2.47 43.11 31.87
N VAL A 382 -1.54 43.41 32.77
CA VAL A 382 -0.37 42.60 33.15
C VAL A 382 -0.77 41.14 33.36
N SER A 383 -0.49 40.30 32.36
CA SER A 383 -0.64 38.85 32.47
C SER A 383 0.73 38.30 32.84
N SER A 384 0.81 37.49 33.90
CA SER A 384 2.05 36.78 34.23
C SER A 384 2.53 35.93 33.04
N PRO A 385 3.83 35.61 32.91
CA PRO A 385 4.33 34.70 31.88
C PRO A 385 3.53 33.38 31.80
N ALA A 386 3.05 32.88 32.94
CA ALA A 386 2.19 31.69 33.01
C ALA A 386 0.83 31.90 32.31
N THR A 387 0.19 33.05 32.53
CA THR A 387 -1.11 33.39 31.89
C THR A 387 -0.97 33.54 30.38
N ALA A 388 0.14 34.14 29.92
CA ALA A 388 0.44 34.26 28.48
C ALA A 388 0.67 32.89 27.84
N ALA A 389 1.42 32.00 28.51
CA ALA A 389 1.63 30.62 28.05
C ALA A 389 0.33 29.82 27.97
N THR A 390 -0.57 29.95 28.95
CA THR A 390 -1.90 29.30 28.91
C THR A 390 -2.76 29.81 27.74
N SER A 391 -2.80 31.12 27.53
CA SER A 391 -3.54 31.72 26.40
C SER A 391 -2.99 31.23 25.04
N PHE A 392 -1.67 31.23 24.89
CA PHE A 392 -1.00 30.73 23.69
C PHE A 392 -1.31 29.24 23.46
N ALA A 393 -1.21 28.41 24.49
CA ALA A 393 -1.51 26.97 24.40
C ALA A 393 -2.96 26.72 23.97
N ALA A 394 -3.92 27.46 24.54
CA ALA A 394 -5.34 27.32 24.20
C ALA A 394 -5.62 27.72 22.75
N ALA A 395 -4.93 28.73 22.23
CA ALA A 395 -5.03 29.14 20.83
C ALA A 395 -4.36 28.15 19.87
N LEU A 396 -3.24 27.55 20.27
CA LEU A 396 -2.51 26.57 19.46
C LEU A 396 -3.23 25.20 19.41
N PHE A 397 -3.91 24.83 20.49
CA PHE A 397 -4.63 23.56 20.64
C PHE A 397 -6.11 23.81 20.93
N PRO A 398 -6.89 24.33 19.96
CA PRO A 398 -8.25 24.81 20.20
C PRO A 398 -9.21 23.73 20.70
N ARG A 399 -8.92 22.44 20.45
CA ARG A 399 -9.78 21.32 20.84
C ARG A 399 -9.38 20.66 22.17
N HIS A 400 -8.55 21.33 22.97
CA HIS A 400 -8.09 20.82 24.28
C HIS A 400 -9.22 20.58 25.31
N GLN A 401 -10.43 21.12 25.11
CA GLN A 401 -11.56 20.97 26.05
C GLN A 401 -12.63 19.96 25.59
N ASP A 402 -12.49 19.33 24.42
CA ASP A 402 -13.47 18.37 23.90
C ASP A 402 -13.57 17.13 24.82
N GLN A 403 -14.65 17.01 25.59
CA GLN A 403 -14.81 15.98 26.63
C GLN A 403 -15.03 14.56 26.09
N ASP A 404 -15.60 14.42 24.88
CA ASP A 404 -15.82 13.12 24.20
C ASP A 404 -14.52 12.51 23.64
N LEU A 405 -13.41 13.24 23.75
CA LEU A 405 -12.15 12.93 23.09
C LEU A 405 -10.95 13.19 24.01
N ARG A 406 -10.98 12.68 25.25
CA ARG A 406 -9.80 12.63 26.16
C ARG A 406 -8.57 11.88 25.61
N ARG A 407 -8.52 11.64 24.29
CA ARG A 407 -7.47 11.00 23.50
C ARG A 407 -7.14 11.78 22.20
N THR A 408 -7.51 13.05 22.04
CA THR A 408 -7.05 13.87 20.90
C THR A 408 -5.62 14.35 21.09
N GLY A 409 -4.91 14.55 19.96
CA GLY A 409 -3.60 15.20 19.94
C GLY A 409 -3.61 16.57 20.63
N ASP A 410 -4.64 17.40 20.40
CA ASP A 410 -4.75 18.74 21.02
C ASP A 410 -4.73 18.71 22.55
N PHE A 411 -5.52 17.84 23.19
CA PHE A 411 -5.52 17.75 24.66
C PHE A 411 -4.14 17.33 25.18
N MET A 412 -3.52 16.32 24.55
CA MET A 412 -2.21 15.83 24.94
C MET A 412 -1.13 16.90 24.80
N LEU A 413 -1.08 17.59 23.65
CA LEU A 413 -0.07 18.61 23.37
C LEU A 413 -0.29 19.87 24.22
N TYR A 414 -1.55 20.24 24.50
CA TYR A 414 -1.88 21.32 25.43
C TYR A 414 -1.37 21.03 26.84
N GLU A 415 -1.69 19.85 27.38
CA GLU A 415 -1.23 19.44 28.71
C GLU A 415 0.30 19.37 28.78
N TYR A 416 0.93 18.82 27.74
CA TYR A 416 2.38 18.73 27.68
C TYR A 416 3.03 20.12 27.60
N PHE A 417 2.50 21.03 26.78
CA PHE A 417 2.99 22.41 26.69
C PHE A 417 2.99 23.11 28.06
N LEU A 418 1.93 22.93 28.85
CA LEU A 418 1.81 23.61 30.15
C LEU A 418 2.61 22.93 31.25
N ASN A 419 2.68 21.60 31.27
CA ASN A 419 3.12 20.85 32.43
C ASN A 419 4.43 20.06 32.23
N ALA A 420 4.97 20.01 31.01
CA ALA A 420 6.20 19.25 30.76
C ALA A 420 7.40 19.80 31.53
N LEU A 421 8.21 18.87 32.03
CA LEU A 421 9.50 19.11 32.64
C LEU A 421 10.61 18.87 31.61
N PRO A 422 11.80 19.47 31.79
CA PRO A 422 12.96 19.17 30.97
C PRO A 422 13.23 17.66 30.95
N MET A 423 13.51 17.12 29.77
CA MET A 423 13.92 15.72 29.64
C MET A 423 15.34 15.53 30.16
N GLU A 424 15.52 14.57 31.05
CA GLU A 424 16.84 14.24 31.59
C GLU A 424 17.79 13.79 30.46
N GLY A 425 19.00 14.36 30.43
CA GLY A 425 20.01 14.02 29.42
C GLY A 425 19.78 14.63 28.03
N PHE A 426 18.77 15.49 27.85
CA PHE A 426 18.49 16.17 26.59
C PHE A 426 18.56 17.70 26.71
N GLU A 427 19.25 18.36 25.79
CA GLU A 427 19.45 19.81 25.81
C GLU A 427 18.29 20.56 25.14
N THR A 428 17.20 20.79 25.90
CA THR A 428 16.01 21.49 25.37
C THR A 428 16.22 22.98 25.12
N ALA A 429 17.19 23.61 25.80
CA ALA A 429 17.45 25.05 25.67
C ALA A 429 17.94 25.43 24.26
N GLY A 430 18.82 24.62 23.66
CA GLY A 430 19.29 24.85 22.28
C GLY A 430 18.16 24.72 21.26
N VAL A 431 17.19 23.84 21.49
CA VAL A 431 16.00 23.73 20.63
C VAL A 431 15.15 25.00 20.73
N ALA A 432 14.94 25.55 21.94
CA ALA A 432 14.20 26.80 22.13
C ALA A 432 14.87 27.99 21.42
N GLU A 433 16.20 28.10 21.49
CA GLU A 433 16.98 29.15 20.80
C GLU A 433 16.87 29.03 19.27
N LYS A 434 16.89 27.80 18.73
CA LYS A 434 16.67 27.58 17.29
C LYS A 434 15.27 27.96 16.86
N ILE A 435 14.23 27.66 17.65
CA ILE A 435 12.85 28.07 17.38
C ILE A 435 12.75 29.61 17.36
N GLU A 436 13.35 30.27 18.35
CA GLU A 436 13.40 31.75 18.42
C GLU A 436 14.07 32.33 17.17
N THR A 437 15.24 31.80 16.79
CA THR A 437 15.99 32.23 15.60
C THR A 437 15.18 32.02 14.32
N PHE A 438 14.54 30.86 14.20
CA PHE A 438 13.68 30.50 13.07
C PHE A 438 12.49 31.45 12.93
N PHE A 439 11.80 31.78 14.02
CA PHE A 439 10.69 32.74 13.96
C PHE A 439 11.17 34.15 13.64
N ASN A 440 12.24 34.61 14.27
CA ASN A 440 12.75 35.96 14.06
C ASN A 440 13.19 36.24 12.61
N SER A 441 13.61 35.22 11.87
CA SER A 441 13.95 35.34 10.44
C SER A 441 12.74 35.28 9.50
N ARG A 442 11.55 34.83 9.94
CA ARG A 442 10.28 34.88 9.17
C ARG A 442 9.39 36.07 9.49
N LEU A 443 9.62 36.72 10.63
CA LEU A 443 8.95 37.96 11.00
C LEU A 443 9.51 39.11 10.15
N GLY A 444 8.67 39.96 9.58
CA GLY A 444 9.09 41.15 8.83
C GLY A 444 9.92 42.14 9.66
N GLU A 445 10.51 43.14 9.00
CA GLU A 445 11.26 44.21 9.68
C GLU A 445 10.36 45.05 10.60
N ASP A 446 9.12 45.27 10.19
CA ASP A 446 8.12 46.03 10.95
C ASP A 446 7.35 45.18 12.00
N GLU A 447 7.60 43.87 12.04
CA GLU A 447 6.93 42.97 12.99
C GLU A 447 7.68 42.91 14.33
N ILE A 448 6.92 42.74 15.42
CA ILE A 448 7.48 42.54 16.77
C ILE A 448 8.25 41.22 16.78
N LYS A 449 9.56 41.29 17.07
CA LYS A 449 10.42 40.12 17.21
C LYS A 449 10.15 39.38 18.52
N VAL A 450 10.41 38.08 18.53
CA VAL A 450 10.43 37.25 19.74
C VAL A 450 11.45 37.83 20.70
N GLY A 451 11.02 38.17 21.92
CA GLY A 451 11.89 38.74 22.95
C GLY A 451 11.71 38.06 24.30
N GLU A 452 12.11 38.75 25.36
CA GLU A 452 12.11 38.21 26.74
C GLU A 452 10.73 37.72 27.19
N ARG A 453 9.66 38.34 26.70
CA ARG A 453 8.27 37.98 27.08
C ARG A 453 7.85 36.62 26.54
N GLU A 454 8.37 36.24 25.37
CA GLU A 454 8.00 35.00 24.68
C GLU A 454 8.98 33.86 24.95
N LYS A 455 10.07 34.07 25.69
CA LYS A 455 11.04 33.02 26.02
C LYS A 455 10.42 31.80 26.71
N GLU A 456 9.46 32.02 27.61
CA GLU A 456 8.75 30.90 28.25
C GLU A 456 7.90 30.11 27.24
N ILE A 457 7.34 30.78 26.23
CA ILE A 457 6.62 30.12 25.12
C ILE A 457 7.62 29.31 24.28
N MET A 458 8.77 29.87 23.90
CA MET A 458 9.80 29.17 23.12
C MET A 458 10.31 27.93 23.85
N LYS A 459 10.54 28.05 25.16
CA LYS A 459 10.91 26.95 26.03
C LYS A 459 9.85 25.85 26.05
N LYS A 460 8.57 26.20 26.23
CA LYS A 460 7.47 25.22 26.22
C LYS A 460 7.25 24.59 24.85
N LEU A 461 7.40 25.36 23.77
CA LEU A 461 7.40 24.85 22.40
C LEU A 461 8.52 23.83 22.19
N SER A 462 9.72 24.05 22.72
CA SER A 462 10.82 23.09 22.61
C SER A 462 10.45 21.72 23.17
N TYR A 463 9.71 21.67 24.29
CA TYR A 463 9.21 20.42 24.86
C TYR A 463 8.19 19.75 23.95
N VAL A 464 7.25 20.51 23.40
CA VAL A 464 6.28 19.99 22.44
C VAL A 464 6.96 19.45 21.18
N MET A 465 7.96 20.14 20.65
CA MET A 465 8.70 19.68 19.47
C MET A 465 9.45 18.37 19.75
N VAL A 466 10.09 18.26 20.91
CA VAL A 466 10.72 17.00 21.35
C VAL A 466 9.68 15.87 21.42
N LEU A 467 8.52 16.11 22.04
CA LEU A 467 7.46 15.10 22.11
C LEU A 467 6.95 14.69 20.72
N LEU A 468 6.69 15.66 19.83
CA LEU A 468 6.22 15.37 18.48
C LEU A 468 7.22 14.52 17.69
N VAL A 469 8.51 14.82 17.79
CA VAL A 469 9.57 14.00 17.17
C VAL A 469 9.58 12.59 17.76
N MET A 470 9.45 12.45 19.08
CA MET A 470 9.38 11.13 19.71
C MET A 470 8.16 10.34 19.25
N LEU A 471 6.98 10.97 19.17
CA LEU A 471 5.77 10.34 18.66
C LEU A 471 5.98 9.87 17.21
N LEU A 472 6.49 10.74 16.33
CA LEU A 472 6.80 10.38 14.94
C LEU A 472 7.77 9.19 14.85
N LEU A 473 8.82 9.17 15.67
CA LEU A 473 9.79 8.07 15.70
C LEU A 473 9.16 6.76 16.20
N ASP A 474 8.34 6.83 17.24
CA ASP A 474 7.67 5.66 17.84
C ASP A 474 6.66 5.04 16.87
N ASP A 475 5.87 5.89 16.22
CA ASP A 475 4.91 5.51 15.20
C ASP A 475 5.59 4.96 13.94
N SER A 476 6.71 5.55 13.53
CA SER A 476 7.52 5.03 12.44
C SER A 476 8.15 3.68 12.81
N ALA A 477 8.55 3.48 14.07
CA ALA A 477 9.06 2.20 14.55
C ALA A 477 7.98 1.11 14.56
N LEU A 478 6.75 1.45 14.94
CA LEU A 478 5.59 0.54 14.80
C LEU A 478 5.38 0.15 13.35
N CYS A 479 5.47 1.11 12.42
CA CYS A 479 5.33 0.85 11.00
C CYS A 479 6.44 -0.09 10.49
N ALA A 480 7.70 0.19 10.85
CA ALA A 480 8.83 -0.64 10.49
C ALA A 480 8.66 -2.08 10.99
N ARG A 481 8.26 -2.27 12.25
CA ARG A 481 7.97 -3.60 12.83
C ARG A 481 6.80 -4.29 12.15
N GLY A 482 5.73 -3.57 11.83
CA GLY A 482 4.59 -4.10 11.08
C GLY A 482 4.97 -4.58 9.69
N CYS A 483 6.01 -3.99 9.10
CA CYS A 483 6.62 -4.46 7.85
C CYS A 483 7.74 -5.49 8.06
N ASN A 484 7.90 -5.98 9.29
CA ASN A 484 8.94 -6.89 9.74
C ASN A 484 10.36 -6.39 9.42
N ARG A 485 10.64 -5.12 9.72
CA ARG A 485 11.98 -4.53 9.60
C ARG A 485 12.55 -4.16 10.96
N ASP A 486 13.87 -4.25 11.05
CA ASP A 486 14.67 -3.84 12.22
C ASP A 486 15.11 -2.37 12.16
N ALA A 487 14.73 -1.64 11.11
CA ALA A 487 15.17 -0.27 10.89
C ALA A 487 14.09 0.62 10.29
N ILE A 488 14.12 1.89 10.70
CA ILE A 488 13.25 2.96 10.16
C ILE A 488 13.85 3.51 8.87
N VAL A 489 12.99 3.71 7.87
CA VAL A 489 13.31 4.37 6.60
C VAL A 489 12.29 5.50 6.31
N PRO A 490 12.51 6.38 5.31
CA PRO A 490 11.62 7.51 5.05
C PRO A 490 10.17 7.11 4.75
N TRP A 491 9.98 5.94 4.13
CA TRP A 491 8.66 5.33 3.90
C TRP A 491 7.84 5.20 5.20
N ASP A 492 8.44 4.75 6.30
CA ASP A 492 7.72 4.53 7.57
C ASP A 492 7.11 5.83 8.09
N VAL A 493 7.89 6.92 8.04
CA VAL A 493 7.47 8.26 8.45
C VAL A 493 6.31 8.74 7.59
N ARG A 494 6.43 8.63 6.25
CA ARG A 494 5.40 9.11 5.32
C ARG A 494 4.09 8.36 5.45
N ILE A 495 4.16 7.03 5.50
CA ILE A 495 2.99 6.17 5.61
C ILE A 495 2.27 6.38 6.92
N LYS A 496 3.02 6.61 7.99
CA LYS A 496 2.42 6.77 9.31
C LYS A 496 1.79 8.14 9.52
N VAL A 497 2.37 9.21 8.97
CA VAL A 497 1.72 10.54 8.95
C VAL A 497 0.50 10.58 8.02
N SER A 498 0.56 9.94 6.85
CA SER A 498 -0.55 9.97 5.86
C SER A 498 -1.71 9.03 6.16
N GLY A 499 -1.44 7.88 6.80
CA GLY A 499 -2.44 6.85 7.10
C GLY A 499 -2.69 6.60 8.59
N GLY A 500 -1.98 7.30 9.47
CA GLY A 500 -2.17 7.22 10.92
C GLY A 500 -3.25 8.19 11.41
N ASP A 501 -2.99 8.83 12.54
CA ASP A 501 -3.96 9.75 13.12
C ASP A 501 -4.11 11.02 12.30
N ARG A 502 -5.36 11.42 12.04
CA ARG A 502 -5.72 12.61 11.28
C ARG A 502 -5.02 13.89 11.75
N TRP A 503 -4.78 14.03 13.06
CA TRP A 503 -4.14 15.22 13.63
C TRP A 503 -2.66 15.34 13.23
N MET A 504 -1.92 14.23 13.08
CA MET A 504 -0.53 14.27 12.60
C MET A 504 -0.45 14.73 11.15
N PHE A 505 -1.37 14.23 10.30
CA PHE A 505 -1.46 14.69 8.92
C PHE A 505 -1.73 16.21 8.88
N GLU A 506 -2.71 16.68 9.65
CA GLU A 506 -3.09 18.09 9.67
C GLU A 506 -1.93 19.02 10.07
N MET A 507 -1.02 18.57 10.95
CA MET A 507 0.18 19.31 11.37
C MET A 507 1.29 19.31 10.32
N PHE A 508 1.56 18.17 9.68
CA PHE A 508 2.77 17.98 8.86
C PHE A 508 2.55 18.05 7.35
N GLN A 509 1.30 18.11 6.88
CA GLN A 509 0.94 18.15 5.46
C GLN A 509 1.52 19.34 4.67
N TYR A 510 2.10 20.35 5.31
CA TYR A 510 2.66 21.50 4.60
C TYR A 510 4.15 21.37 4.26
N SER A 511 4.82 20.27 4.63
CA SER A 511 6.23 20.06 4.27
C SER A 511 6.38 19.67 2.80
N ARG A 512 7.18 20.43 2.04
CA ARG A 512 7.56 20.08 0.66
C ARG A 512 8.34 18.77 0.61
N VAL A 513 9.25 18.54 1.57
CA VAL A 513 10.08 17.33 1.63
C VAL A 513 9.26 16.09 1.95
N PHE A 514 8.18 16.23 2.72
CA PHE A 514 7.19 15.17 2.90
C PHE A 514 6.58 14.71 1.57
N TRP A 515 6.19 15.64 0.70
CA TRP A 515 5.52 15.32 -0.58
C TRP A 515 6.44 15.01 -1.77
N LYS A 516 7.61 15.64 -1.88
CA LYS A 516 8.53 15.51 -3.02
C LYS A 516 9.79 14.71 -2.72
N GLY A 517 10.09 14.45 -1.45
CA GLY A 517 11.41 14.01 -1.04
C GLY A 517 12.43 15.15 -1.05
N GLN A 518 13.68 14.83 -0.74
CA GLN A 518 14.78 15.77 -0.95
C GLN A 518 15.16 15.75 -2.42
N SER A 519 15.16 16.92 -3.07
CA SER A 519 15.83 17.08 -4.36
C SER A 519 17.32 16.86 -4.15
N SER A 520 17.86 15.80 -4.73
CA SER A 520 19.31 15.56 -4.82
C SER A 520 20.03 16.64 -5.60
#